data_AF-A0A935J9C2-F1
#
_entry.id   AF-A0A935J9C2-F1
#
_cell.length_a   1.000
_cell.length_b   1.000
_cell.length_c   1.000
_cell.angle_alpha   90.00
_cell.angle_beta   90.00
_cell.angle_gamma   90.00
#
_symmetry.space_group_name_H-M   'P 1'
#
loop_
_entity.id
_entity.type
_entity.pdbx_description
1 polymer ?
#
loop_
_entity_poly.entity_id
_entity_poly.type
_entity_poly.pdbx_seq_one_letter_code
_entity_poly.pdbx_strand_id
1 'polypeptide(L)'
;MYPISAAAFPVICFDSLISDCRCPEGAMHTSAGYTAVQLSIKTGELSYQSFSLSTEANHTTSSPANNTLLNGYTIRLVKVLPYPNIDMPQPVAYSVVLEVTQ
;
A
#
# COMPACT_ATOMS: atom_id res chain seq x y z
N MET A 1 7.51 -11.46 -38.94
CA MET A 1 8.20 -10.76 -37.83
C MET A 1 7.16 -9.91 -37.14
N TYR A 2 6.50 -10.43 -36.10
CA TYR A 2 5.48 -9.68 -35.36
C TYR A 2 6.22 -8.68 -34.45
N PRO A 3 5.85 -7.38 -34.45
CA PRO A 3 6.42 -6.48 -33.47
C PRO A 3 5.96 -6.97 -32.10
N ILE A 4 6.94 -7.29 -31.24
CA ILE A 4 6.70 -7.41 -29.81
C ILE A 4 6.36 -5.99 -29.38
N SER A 5 5.07 -5.64 -29.45
CA SER A 5 4.55 -4.53 -28.67
C SER A 5 4.97 -4.84 -27.25
N ALA A 6 5.84 -4.01 -26.68
CA ALA A 6 6.26 -4.14 -25.30
C ALA A 6 4.99 -4.13 -24.47
N ALA A 7 4.51 -5.31 -24.05
CA ALA A 7 3.41 -5.43 -23.13
C ALA A 7 3.87 -4.70 -21.88
N ALA A 8 3.40 -3.46 -21.72
CA ALA A 8 3.80 -2.62 -20.62
C ALA A 8 3.14 -3.22 -19.38
N PHE A 9 3.90 -4.08 -18.68
CA PHE A 9 3.46 -4.65 -17.42
C PHE A 9 3.10 -3.52 -16.46
N PRO A 10 2.00 -3.65 -15.70
CA PRO A 10 1.66 -2.68 -14.68
C PRO A 10 2.80 -2.59 -13.68
N VAL A 11 3.34 -1.38 -13.48
CA VAL A 11 4.33 -1.11 -12.43
C VAL A 11 3.61 -0.44 -11.28
N ILE A 12 3.65 -1.06 -10.10
CA ILE A 12 3.13 -0.46 -8.87
C ILE A 12 4.31 0.14 -8.10
N CYS A 13 4.21 1.43 -7.81
CA CYS A 13 5.19 2.20 -7.05
C CYS A 13 4.65 2.47 -5.64
N PHE A 14 5.53 2.37 -4.65
CA PHE A 14 5.28 2.86 -3.30
C PHE A 14 5.82 4.28 -3.18
N ASP A 15 4.91 5.25 -3.10
CA ASP A 15 5.28 6.67 -3.12
C ASP A 15 5.60 7.17 -1.72
N SER A 16 4.70 6.94 -0.77
CA SER A 16 4.89 7.41 0.61
C SER A 16 3.98 6.70 1.61
N LEU A 17 4.40 6.74 2.88
CA LEU A 17 3.55 6.41 4.02
C LEU A 17 2.69 7.62 4.36
N ILE A 18 1.36 7.47 4.34
CA ILE A 18 0.42 8.56 4.67
C ILE A 18 0.25 8.66 6.18
N SER A 19 0.01 7.51 6.83
CA SER A 19 -0.23 7.44 8.26
C SER A 19 0.18 6.08 8.77
N ASP A 20 0.80 6.05 9.96
CA ASP A 20 1.06 4.83 10.70
C ASP A 20 0.50 4.96 12.11
N CYS A 21 -0.71 4.45 12.31
CA CYS A 21 -1.39 4.42 13.60
C CYS A 21 -1.25 3.07 14.30
N ARG A 22 -0.35 2.19 13.81
CA ARG A 22 -0.11 0.89 14.45
C ARG A 22 0.40 1.12 15.87
N CYS A 23 -0.19 0.42 16.82
CA CYS A 23 0.31 0.41 18.19
C CYS A 23 1.71 -0.22 18.18
N PRO A 24 2.75 0.46 18.68
CA PRO A 24 4.08 -0.13 18.79
C PRO A 24 4.03 -1.41 19.65
N GLU A 25 4.78 -2.42 19.26
CA GLU A 25 5.05 -3.56 20.13
C GLU A 25 5.68 -3.07 21.44
N GLY A 26 5.22 -3.61 22.57
CA GLY A 26 5.64 -3.19 23.92
C GLY A 26 4.84 -2.03 24.52
N ALA A 27 4.01 -1.33 23.73
CA ALA A 27 3.09 -0.32 24.25
C ALA A 27 1.74 -0.95 24.66
N MET A 28 1.14 -0.46 25.75
CA MET A 28 -0.19 -0.89 26.18
C MET A 28 -1.24 0.03 25.58
N HIS A 29 -1.89 -0.39 24.49
CA HIS A 29 -3.00 0.34 23.85
C HIS A 29 -4.29 -0.46 23.88
N THR A 30 -5.41 0.26 23.88
CA THR A 30 -6.76 -0.31 23.80
C THR A 30 -7.15 -0.74 22.38
N SER A 31 -6.48 -0.22 21.34
CA SER A 31 -6.69 -0.60 19.93
C SER A 31 -5.41 -0.50 19.10
N ALA A 32 -5.22 -1.43 18.17
CA ALA A 32 -4.20 -1.35 17.14
C ALA A 32 -4.79 -0.57 15.94
N GLY A 33 -4.21 0.57 15.58
CA GLY A 33 -4.67 1.37 14.45
C GLY A 33 -4.18 0.85 13.09
N TYR A 34 -4.64 1.50 12.02
CA TYR A 34 -4.28 1.18 10.64
C TYR A 34 -2.96 1.82 10.20
N THR A 35 -2.43 1.32 9.10
CA THR A 35 -1.42 2.03 8.30
C THR A 35 -2.02 2.36 6.95
N ALA A 36 -1.83 3.59 6.47
CA ALA A 36 -2.23 4.04 5.15
C ALA A 36 -1.00 4.41 4.33
N VAL A 37 -0.99 4.00 3.06
CA VAL A 37 0.09 4.24 2.11
C VAL A 37 -0.45 4.86 0.83
N GLN A 38 0.38 5.70 0.22
CA GLN A 38 0.18 6.20 -1.12
C GLN A 38 0.93 5.28 -2.09
N LEU A 39 0.19 4.79 -3.08
CA LEU A 39 0.69 3.96 -4.16
C LEU A 39 0.36 4.64 -5.48
N SER A 40 1.11 4.28 -6.51
CA SER A 40 0.79 4.66 -7.87
C SER A 40 0.96 3.47 -8.80
N ILE A 41 0.08 3.36 -9.79
CA ILE A 41 0.18 2.35 -10.83
C ILE A 41 0.45 3.03 -12.17
N LYS A 42 1.48 2.55 -12.86
CA LYS A 42 1.77 2.90 -14.25
C LYS A 42 1.36 1.74 -15.16
N THR A 43 0.41 2.00 -16.04
CA THR A 43 0.01 1.05 -17.10
C THR A 43 0.30 1.67 -18.47
N GLY A 44 1.26 1.11 -19.21
CA GLY A 44 1.71 1.76 -20.45
C GLY A 44 2.57 3.02 -20.24
N GLU A 45 2.75 3.80 -21.30
CA GLU A 45 3.62 4.99 -21.27
C GLU A 45 2.98 6.21 -20.58
N LEU A 46 1.66 6.33 -20.61
CA LEU A 46 0.94 7.57 -20.23
C LEU A 46 -0.10 7.42 -19.10
N SER A 47 -0.45 6.20 -18.69
CA SER A 47 -1.47 6.01 -17.65
C SER A 47 -0.82 5.88 -16.29
N TYR A 48 -0.74 7.00 -15.57
CA TYR A 48 -0.32 7.07 -14.18
C TYR A 48 -1.52 7.37 -13.29
N GLN A 49 -1.79 6.52 -12.31
CA GLN A 49 -2.87 6.73 -11.35
C GLN A 49 -2.35 6.54 -9.93
N SER A 50 -2.54 7.56 -9.10
CA SER A 50 -2.24 7.54 -7.68
C SER A 50 -3.46 7.12 -6.87
N PHE A 51 -3.30 6.20 -5.93
CA PHE A 51 -4.36 5.72 -5.04
C PHE A 51 -3.80 5.42 -3.65
N SER A 52 -4.66 5.49 -2.64
CA SER A 52 -4.27 5.22 -1.26
C SER A 52 -4.92 3.91 -0.80
N LEU A 53 -4.17 3.08 -0.08
CA LEU A 53 -4.69 1.87 0.55
C LEU A 53 -4.37 1.87 2.05
N SER A 54 -5.21 1.23 2.85
CA SER A 54 -4.92 0.98 4.26
C SER A 54 -4.82 -0.51 4.59
N THR A 55 -4.27 -0.84 5.76
CA THR A 55 -4.29 -2.22 6.26
C THR A 55 -5.65 -2.62 6.84
N GLU A 56 -6.57 -1.66 7.03
CA GLU A 56 -7.90 -1.89 7.57
C GLU A 56 -8.88 -2.30 6.47
N ALA A 57 -9.62 -3.39 6.70
CA ALA A 57 -10.56 -3.91 5.71
C ALA A 57 -11.75 -2.96 5.43
N ASN A 58 -12.09 -2.11 6.38
CA ASN A 58 -13.23 -1.21 6.26
C ASN A 58 -12.75 0.18 5.87
N HIS A 59 -13.23 0.68 4.73
CA HIS A 59 -13.11 2.09 4.40
C HIS A 59 -13.93 2.90 5.41
N THR A 60 -13.27 3.81 6.12
CA THR A 60 -13.94 4.78 6.99
C THR A 60 -13.79 6.17 6.41
N THR A 61 -14.47 7.17 6.97
CA THR A 61 -14.20 8.57 6.61
C THR A 61 -12.76 9.01 6.91
N SER A 62 -12.03 8.23 7.71
CA SER A 62 -10.68 8.52 8.17
C SER A 62 -9.62 7.56 7.61
N SER A 63 -9.99 6.49 6.90
CA SER A 63 -9.05 5.50 6.39
C SER A 63 -9.43 5.02 4.97
N PRO A 64 -8.47 4.96 4.03
CA PRO A 64 -8.71 4.40 2.71
C PRO A 64 -9.03 2.90 2.80
N ALA A 65 -9.65 2.34 1.76
CA ALA A 65 -9.98 0.92 1.70
C ALA A 65 -8.70 0.08 1.69
N ASN A 66 -8.79 -1.20 2.09
CA ASN A 66 -7.62 -2.09 1.98
C ASN A 66 -7.34 -2.58 0.57
N ASN A 67 -8.28 -2.43 -0.35
CA ASN A 67 -8.12 -2.81 -1.73
C ASN A 67 -8.67 -1.75 -2.69
N THR A 68 -8.26 -1.88 -3.94
CA THR A 68 -8.81 -1.11 -5.06
C THR A 68 -8.83 -1.96 -6.31
N LEU A 69 -9.72 -1.64 -7.24
CA LEU A 69 -9.78 -2.22 -8.57
C LEU A 69 -9.32 -1.17 -9.59
N LEU A 70 -8.14 -1.39 -10.17
CA LEU A 70 -7.55 -0.47 -11.15
C LEU A 70 -7.11 -1.23 -12.40
N ASN A 71 -7.62 -0.82 -13.55
CA ASN A 71 -7.25 -1.40 -14.85
C ASN A 71 -7.39 -2.94 -14.91
N GLY A 72 -8.39 -3.49 -14.23
CA GLY A 72 -8.64 -4.93 -14.15
C GLY A 72 -7.81 -5.69 -13.12
N TYR A 73 -6.95 -5.00 -12.35
CA TYR A 73 -6.20 -5.60 -11.25
C TYR A 73 -6.83 -5.22 -9.92
N THR A 74 -7.10 -6.21 -9.08
CA THR A 74 -7.43 -5.97 -7.67
C THR A 74 -6.13 -5.92 -6.89
N ILE A 75 -5.84 -4.77 -6.29
CA ILE A 75 -4.63 -4.52 -5.51
C ILE A 75 -5.04 -4.36 -4.06
N ARG A 76 -4.49 -5.17 -3.18
CA ARG A 76 -4.77 -5.15 -1.75
C ARG A 76 -3.50 -4.94 -0.95
N LEU A 77 -3.56 -4.02 0.02
CA LEU A 77 -2.49 -3.85 0.99
C LEU A 77 -2.64 -4.91 2.09
N VAL A 78 -1.65 -5.78 2.20
CA VAL A 78 -1.64 -6.87 3.19
C VAL A 78 -0.91 -6.46 4.44
N LYS A 79 0.28 -5.86 4.29
CA LYS A 79 1.13 -5.51 5.43
C LYS A 79 2.08 -4.37 5.09
N VAL A 80 2.44 -3.59 6.11
CA VAL A 80 3.54 -2.62 6.06
C VAL A 80 4.62 -3.08 7.03
N LEU A 81 5.88 -2.93 6.66
CA LEU A 81 7.04 -3.31 7.44
C LEU A 81 8.04 -2.14 7.51
N PRO A 82 8.84 -2.05 8.58
CA PRO A 82 8.74 -2.86 9.80
C PRO A 82 7.49 -2.47 10.62
N TYR A 83 7.12 -3.31 11.57
CA TYR A 83 6.08 -2.97 12.55
C TYR A 83 6.72 -2.10 13.65
N PRO A 84 6.06 -1.02 14.12
CA PRO A 84 6.65 -0.16 15.13
C PRO A 84 6.89 -0.92 16.44
N ASN A 85 7.99 -0.60 17.12
CA ASN A 85 8.36 -1.18 18.40
C ASN A 85 8.81 -0.05 19.33
N ILE A 86 8.34 -0.04 20.58
CA ILE A 86 8.61 1.06 21.53
C ILE A 86 10.09 1.21 21.89
N ASP A 87 10.83 0.11 21.83
CA ASP A 87 12.26 0.06 22.17
C ASP A 87 13.15 0.37 20.96
N MET A 88 12.57 0.54 19.77
CA MET A 88 13.30 0.85 18.54
C MET A 88 12.97 2.26 18.04
N PRO A 89 13.97 2.98 17.49
CA PRO A 89 13.71 4.25 16.83
C PRO A 89 12.78 4.07 15.63
N GLN A 90 12.11 5.15 15.22
CA GLN A 90 11.23 5.11 14.04
C GLN A 90 12.01 4.64 12.79
N PRO A 91 11.40 3.79 11.96
CA PRO A 91 12.04 3.26 10.76
C PRO A 91 12.38 4.37 9.76
N VAL A 92 13.61 4.34 9.22
CA VAL A 92 14.03 5.22 8.12
C VAL A 92 13.52 4.74 6.75
N ALA A 93 13.07 3.50 6.67
CA ALA A 93 12.57 2.89 5.45
C ALA A 93 11.36 2.00 5.75
N TYR A 94 10.39 2.02 4.85
CA TYR A 94 9.21 1.18 4.89
C TYR A 94 9.16 0.28 3.67
N SER A 95 8.58 -0.90 3.85
CA SER A 95 8.27 -1.86 2.79
C SER A 95 6.80 -2.24 2.88
N VAL A 96 6.16 -2.45 1.75
CA VAL A 96 4.75 -2.83 1.68
C VAL A 96 4.61 -4.20 1.01
N VAL A 97 3.70 -5.02 1.54
CA VAL A 97 3.31 -6.29 0.95
C VAL A 97 1.95 -6.10 0.32
N LEU A 98 1.90 -6.30 -0.99
CA LEU A 98 0.69 -6.19 -1.80
C LEU A 98 0.27 -7.56 -2.31
N GLU A 99 -1.03 -7.81 -2.29
CA GLU A 99 -1.67 -8.91 -2.99
C GLU A 99 -2.30 -8.35 -4.27
N VAL A 100 -1.94 -8.90 -5.42
CA VAL A 100 -2.44 -8.46 -6.74
C VAL A 100 -3.10 -9.64 -7.44
N THR A 101 -4.36 -9.49 -7.82
CA THR A 101 -5.14 -10.50 -8.56
C THR A 101 -5.77 -9.89 -9.82
N GLN A 102 -6.01 -10.72 -10.84
CA GLN A 102 -6.59 -10.35 -12.14
C GLN A 102 -7.70 -11.33 -12.51
#